data_AF-A0A9D5BDY6-F1
#
_entry.id   AF-A0A9D5BDY6-F1
#
_cell.length_a   1.000
_cell.length_b   1.000
_cell.length_c   1.000
_cell.angle_alpha   90.00
_cell.angle_beta   90.00
_cell.angle_gamma   90.00
#
_symmetry.space_group_name_H-M   'P 1'
#
loop_
_entity.id
_entity.type
_entity.pdbx_description
1 polymer ?
#
loop_
_entity_poly.entity_id
_entity_poly.type
_entity_poly.pdbx_seq_one_letter_code
_entity_poly.pdbx_strand_id
1 'polypeptide(L)'
;MLCKGFIQVDRTFYLGSHISKTSTYGGDIYEVRLQISKDNTGNWWLKVRDKDIGYFPAALFSILYEADQVGWGGYTVTPAGTTSPAMGSGYYPDEDVTHASYFKFIKYLNIIREPYDPFPFIVDSYNDAPKCYGLTNYEDKRKDLGYFFQFGGPGGNCRS
;
A
#
# COMPACT_ATOMS: atom_id res chain seq x y z
N MET A 1 19.91 12.27 13.73
CA MET A 1 18.50 12.09 14.13
C MET A 1 18.16 10.62 13.84
N LEU A 2 18.31 9.74 14.83
CA LEU A 2 18.13 8.29 14.66
C LEU A 2 16.64 7.95 14.82
N CYS A 3 15.96 7.67 13.72
CA CYS A 3 14.65 7.02 13.77
C CYS A 3 14.82 5.66 14.47
N LYS A 4 14.38 5.55 15.73
CA LYS A 4 14.39 4.28 16.47
C LYS A 4 13.34 3.28 15.96
N GLY A 5 12.50 3.70 15.00
CA GLY A 5 11.40 2.92 14.45
C GLY A 5 11.82 1.85 13.46
N PHE A 6 12.87 2.08 12.66
CA PHE A 6 13.25 1.18 11.58
C PHE A 6 14.75 1.02 11.50
N ILE A 7 15.21 -0.23 11.48
CA ILE A 7 16.62 -0.58 11.30
C ILE A 7 16.85 -0.88 9.83
N GLN A 8 17.48 0.07 9.15
CA GLN A 8 17.88 -0.06 7.75
C GLN A 8 19.06 -1.05 7.64
N VAL A 9 18.91 -2.07 6.80
CA VAL A 9 19.95 -3.09 6.54
C VAL A 9 20.55 -2.89 5.15
N ASP A 10 19.70 -2.64 4.16
CA ASP A 10 20.18 -2.46 2.80
C ASP A 10 20.80 -1.07 2.59
N ARG A 11 21.80 -0.96 1.72
CA ARG A 11 22.47 0.31 1.39
C ARG A 11 22.00 0.90 0.05
N THR A 12 21.19 0.17 -0.72
CA THR A 12 20.75 0.59 -2.06
C THR A 12 19.32 1.14 -2.06
N PHE A 13 18.44 0.58 -1.24
CA PHE A 13 17.04 0.97 -1.08
C PHE A 13 16.78 1.27 0.37
N TYR A 14 16.45 2.52 0.69
CA TYR A 14 16.10 2.95 2.05
C TYR A 14 14.74 3.64 2.07
N LEU A 15 14.07 3.62 3.22
CA LEU A 15 12.79 4.33 3.39
C LEU A 15 12.95 5.82 3.08
N GLY A 16 12.04 6.36 2.26
CA GLY A 16 12.14 7.75 1.79
C GLY A 16 13.10 7.96 0.61
N SER A 17 13.64 6.90 0.02
CA SER A 17 14.39 7.01 -1.24
C SER A 17 13.52 7.59 -2.35
N HIS A 18 14.11 8.43 -3.19
CA HIS A 18 13.46 8.97 -4.36
C HIS A 18 13.22 7.88 -5.41
N ILE A 19 11.99 7.77 -5.91
CA ILE A 19 11.65 6.89 -7.03
C ILE A 19 11.97 7.63 -8.33
N SER A 20 12.98 7.16 -9.07
CA SER A 20 13.48 7.85 -10.26
C SER A 20 12.59 7.76 -11.49
N LYS A 21 11.71 6.77 -11.56
CA LYS A 21 10.74 6.58 -12.65
C LYS A 21 9.33 6.46 -12.08
N THR A 22 8.44 7.30 -12.57
CA THR A 22 7.03 7.33 -12.13
C THR A 22 6.12 7.02 -13.31
N SER A 23 4.99 6.37 -13.03
CA SER A 23 3.97 6.07 -14.03
C SER A 23 3.34 7.34 -14.60
N THR A 24 2.83 7.23 -15.82
CA THR A 24 2.07 8.30 -16.51
C THR A 24 0.67 7.82 -16.85
N TYR A 25 -0.32 8.69 -16.72
CA TYR A 25 -1.71 8.38 -17.09
C TYR A 25 -1.82 7.89 -18.54
N GLY A 26 -2.37 6.68 -18.73
CA GLY A 26 -2.53 6.06 -20.06
C GLY A 26 -1.22 5.67 -20.75
N GLY A 27 -0.09 5.72 -20.05
CA GLY A 27 1.24 5.51 -20.61
C GLY A 27 2.05 4.45 -19.88
N ASP A 28 3.35 4.70 -19.72
CA ASP A 28 4.26 3.76 -19.05
C ASP A 28 3.85 3.55 -17.59
N ILE A 29 3.87 2.27 -17.18
CA ILE A 29 3.56 1.85 -15.81
C ILE A 29 4.80 1.25 -15.15
N TYR A 30 5.11 1.78 -13.97
CA TYR A 30 6.22 1.33 -13.13
C TYR A 30 5.69 0.76 -11.82
N GLU A 31 6.06 -0.48 -11.54
CA GLU A 31 5.57 -1.23 -10.38
C GLU A 31 6.69 -1.56 -9.39
N VAL A 32 6.30 -1.75 -8.13
CA VAL A 32 7.20 -2.21 -7.07
C VAL A 32 6.53 -3.33 -6.27
N ARG A 33 7.24 -4.44 -6.11
CA ARG A 33 6.82 -5.54 -5.24
C ARG A 33 7.21 -5.22 -3.81
N LEU A 34 6.22 -5.22 -2.91
CA LEU A 34 6.38 -4.96 -1.49
C LEU A 34 5.92 -6.18 -0.68
N GLN A 35 6.64 -6.49 0.39
CA GLN A 35 6.23 -7.51 1.36
C GLN A 35 6.62 -7.05 2.76
N ILE A 36 5.72 -7.24 3.72
CA ILE A 36 5.99 -7.10 5.15
C ILE A 36 5.73 -8.45 5.81
N SER A 37 6.68 -8.94 6.60
CA SER A 37 6.51 -10.22 7.30
C SER A 37 7.29 -10.26 8.60
N LYS A 38 6.67 -10.81 9.65
CA LYS A 38 7.31 -11.03 10.95
C LYS A 38 8.25 -12.25 10.89
N ASP A 39 9.44 -12.14 11.48
CA ASP A 39 10.37 -13.25 11.66
C ASP A 39 10.22 -13.96 13.02
N ASN A 40 11.02 -15.00 13.25
CA ASN A 40 10.95 -15.80 14.48
C ASN A 40 11.48 -15.03 15.71
N THR A 41 12.21 -13.93 15.51
CA THR A 41 12.66 -13.04 16.59
C THR A 41 11.62 -11.96 16.94
N GLY A 42 10.53 -11.92 16.17
CA GLY A 42 9.43 -10.98 16.31
C GLY A 42 9.61 -9.66 15.55
N ASN A 43 10.68 -9.51 14.79
CA ASN A 43 10.94 -8.32 13.99
C ASN A 43 10.11 -8.34 12.71
N TRP A 44 9.56 -7.19 12.32
CA TRP A 44 8.78 -7.05 11.09
C TRP A 44 9.69 -6.58 9.96
N TRP A 45 10.00 -7.48 9.05
CA TRP A 45 10.86 -7.21 7.90
C TRP A 45 10.09 -6.61 6.75
N LEU A 46 10.67 -5.57 6.14
CA LEU A 46 10.19 -4.97 4.91
C LEU A 46 11.09 -5.42 3.75
N LYS A 47 10.48 -5.99 2.73
CA LYS A 47 11.12 -6.41 1.48
C LYS A 47 10.62 -5.57 0.32
N VAL A 48 11.56 -5.17 -0.53
CA VAL A 48 11.31 -4.46 -1.78
C VAL A 48 12.00 -5.22 -2.90
N ARG A 49 11.25 -5.64 -3.93
CA ARG A 49 11.79 -6.44 -5.05
C ARG A 49 12.60 -7.65 -4.57
N ASP A 50 12.04 -8.37 -3.59
CA ASP A 50 12.61 -9.57 -2.95
C ASP A 50 13.91 -9.34 -2.15
N LYS A 51 14.29 -8.08 -1.93
CA LYS A 51 15.42 -7.70 -1.08
C LYS A 51 14.94 -7.20 0.28
N ASP A 52 15.51 -7.75 1.36
CA ASP A 52 15.32 -7.22 2.71
C ASP A 52 15.96 -5.84 2.82
N ILE A 53 15.13 -4.80 2.97
CA ILE A 53 15.63 -3.43 3.11
C ILE A 53 15.87 -3.05 4.57
N GLY A 54 15.14 -3.68 5.49
CA GLY A 54 15.30 -3.49 6.92
C GLY A 54 14.10 -4.01 7.69
N TYR A 55 14.07 -3.72 8.99
CA TYR A 55 13.02 -4.22 9.86
C TYR A 55 12.60 -3.23 10.95
N PHE A 56 11.36 -3.34 11.38
CA PHE A 56 10.86 -2.71 12.59
C PHE A 56 11.09 -3.65 13.78
N PRO A 57 11.84 -3.21 14.82
CA PRO A 57 12.10 -4.03 15.99
C PRO A 57 10.82 -4.49 16.71
N ALA A 58 10.82 -5.74 17.18
CA ALA A 58 9.72 -6.32 17.96
C ALA A 58 9.30 -5.44 19.16
N ALA A 59 10.28 -4.77 19.79
CA ALA A 59 10.07 -3.89 20.94
C ALA A 59 9.15 -2.68 20.67
N LEU A 60 8.91 -2.33 19.41
CA LEU A 60 7.95 -1.26 19.04
C LEU A 60 6.51 -1.72 19.14
N PHE A 61 6.28 -3.03 19.16
CA PHE A 61 4.98 -3.67 19.01
C PHE A 61 4.70 -4.54 20.22
N SER A 62 4.44 -3.91 21.37
CA SER A 62 4.14 -4.61 22.62
C SER A 62 2.81 -5.37 22.61
N ILE A 63 1.91 -5.07 21.66
CA ILE A 63 0.56 -5.64 21.57
C ILE A 63 0.34 -6.40 20.24
N LEU A 64 1.15 -6.14 19.20
CA LEU A 64 1.09 -6.87 17.91
C LEU A 64 1.92 -8.17 17.96
N TYR A 65 1.44 -9.14 18.73
CA TYR A 65 1.99 -10.50 18.75
C TYR A 65 1.79 -11.20 17.40
N GLU A 66 0.66 -10.97 16.75
CA GLU A 66 0.36 -11.36 15.37
C GLU A 66 -0.33 -10.18 14.66
N ALA A 67 -0.47 -10.24 13.34
CA ALA A 67 -1.25 -9.24 12.61
C ALA A 67 -2.73 -9.64 12.64
N ASP A 68 -3.54 -8.90 13.39
CA ASP A 68 -5.00 -9.11 13.42
C ASP A 68 -5.68 -8.56 12.16
N GLN A 69 -5.12 -7.50 11.58
CA GLN A 69 -5.59 -6.86 10.36
C GLN A 69 -4.40 -6.46 9.49
N VAL A 70 -4.60 -6.53 8.18
CA VAL A 70 -3.66 -6.04 7.16
C VAL A 70 -4.42 -5.17 6.17
N GLY A 71 -3.77 -4.12 5.69
CA GLY A 71 -4.41 -3.14 4.81
C GLY A 71 -3.47 -2.65 3.74
N TRP A 72 -4.08 -2.27 2.61
CA TRP A 72 -3.43 -1.64 1.48
C TRP A 72 -4.21 -0.39 1.13
N GLY A 73 -3.53 0.67 0.69
CA GLY A 73 -4.20 1.90 0.31
C GLY A 73 -3.22 3.05 0.16
N GLY A 74 -3.80 4.25 0.12
CA GLY A 74 -3.08 5.50 0.09
C GLY A 74 -3.76 6.52 0.98
N TYR A 75 -3.02 7.55 1.35
CA TYR A 75 -3.55 8.69 2.08
C TYR A 75 -2.94 9.97 1.52
N THR A 76 -3.67 11.06 1.65
CA THR A 76 -3.19 12.41 1.33
C THR A 76 -3.21 13.23 2.61
N VAL A 77 -2.21 14.09 2.81
CA VAL A 77 -2.18 15.01 3.94
C VAL A 77 -2.09 16.44 3.42
N THR A 78 -2.92 17.30 3.98
CA THR A 78 -2.87 18.74 3.73
C THR A 78 -2.97 19.56 5.00
N PRO A 79 -2.38 20.76 5.02
CA PRO A 79 -2.66 21.75 6.05
C PRO A 79 -4.16 22.03 6.16
N ALA A 80 -4.63 22.29 7.38
CA ALA A 80 -6.01 22.68 7.62
C ALA A 80 -6.36 23.96 6.83
N GLY A 81 -7.54 23.97 6.20
CA GLY A 81 -8.01 25.10 5.40
C GLY A 81 -7.50 25.13 3.95
N THR A 82 -6.76 24.10 3.50
CA THR A 82 -6.34 23.95 2.11
C THR A 82 -7.09 22.80 1.42
N THR A 83 -7.23 22.89 0.10
CA THR A 83 -7.81 21.81 -0.72
C THR A 83 -6.92 20.57 -0.68
N SER A 84 -7.50 19.39 -0.54
CA SER A 84 -6.74 18.15 -0.62
C SER A 84 -6.16 17.97 -2.04
N PRO A 85 -4.93 17.43 -2.20
CA PRO A 85 -4.30 17.25 -3.49
C PRO A 85 -4.96 16.12 -4.26
N ALA A 86 -4.61 16.00 -5.53
CA ALA A 86 -4.85 14.78 -6.28
C ALA A 86 -4.16 13.58 -5.60
N MET A 87 -4.86 12.44 -5.57
CA MET A 87 -4.30 11.15 -5.14
C MET A 87 -3.95 10.32 -6.38
N GLY A 88 -2.72 9.82 -6.42
CA GLY A 88 -2.21 9.05 -7.56
C GLY A 88 -2.11 9.91 -8.81
N SER A 89 -2.77 9.48 -9.89
CA SER A 89 -2.87 10.22 -11.15
C SER A 89 -3.87 11.39 -11.11
N GLY A 90 -4.69 11.50 -10.07
CA GLY A 90 -5.80 12.46 -10.01
C GLY A 90 -7.11 11.96 -10.64
N TYR A 91 -7.16 10.71 -11.10
CA TYR A 91 -8.34 10.11 -11.72
C TYR A 91 -8.99 9.07 -10.82
N TYR A 92 -10.30 8.92 -10.98
CA TYR A 92 -11.07 7.89 -10.30
C TYR A 92 -10.80 6.50 -10.91
N PRO A 93 -10.97 5.42 -10.13
CA PRO A 93 -10.99 4.06 -10.63
C PRO A 93 -11.94 3.85 -11.82
N ASP A 94 -11.45 3.17 -12.85
CA ASP A 94 -12.20 2.86 -14.08
C ASP A 94 -11.83 1.49 -14.69
N GLU A 95 -11.17 0.63 -13.91
CA GLU A 95 -10.64 -0.69 -14.26
C GLU A 95 -9.40 -0.69 -15.16
N ASP A 96 -9.03 0.45 -15.77
CA ASP A 96 -7.80 0.57 -16.53
C ASP A 96 -6.62 0.86 -15.59
N VAL A 97 -5.74 -0.13 -15.42
CA VAL A 97 -4.56 -0.04 -14.53
C VAL A 97 -3.56 1.05 -14.95
N THR A 98 -3.73 1.64 -16.15
CA THR A 98 -2.92 2.78 -16.59
C THR A 98 -3.49 4.14 -16.17
N HIS A 99 -4.71 4.19 -15.65
CA HIS A 99 -5.43 5.44 -15.36
C HIS A 99 -5.44 5.82 -13.88
N ALA A 100 -5.51 4.87 -12.96
CA ALA A 100 -5.57 5.11 -11.52
C ALA A 100 -4.49 4.33 -10.75
N SER A 101 -4.22 4.70 -9.50
CA SER A 101 -3.32 3.92 -8.64
C SER A 101 -3.96 2.60 -8.25
N TYR A 102 -3.16 1.56 -8.05
CA TYR A 102 -3.68 0.24 -7.71
C TYR A 102 -2.71 -0.56 -6.86
N PHE A 103 -3.26 -1.56 -6.18
CA PHE A 103 -2.53 -2.71 -5.68
C PHE A 103 -3.04 -3.95 -6.40
N LYS A 104 -2.13 -4.83 -6.81
CA LYS A 104 -2.44 -6.08 -7.50
C LYS A 104 -1.63 -7.23 -6.91
N PHE A 105 -2.05 -8.46 -7.16
CA PHE A 105 -1.51 -9.67 -6.54
C PHE A 105 -1.45 -9.56 -5.00
N ILE A 106 -2.49 -8.97 -4.41
CA ILE A 106 -2.60 -8.82 -2.96
C ILE A 106 -2.68 -10.20 -2.33
N LYS A 107 -1.83 -10.44 -1.34
CA LYS A 107 -1.79 -11.68 -0.56
C LYS A 107 -1.47 -11.38 0.89
N TYR A 108 -1.94 -12.23 1.79
CA TYR A 108 -1.53 -12.24 3.20
C TYR A 108 -0.92 -13.58 3.57
N LEU A 109 -0.12 -13.61 4.63
CA LEU A 109 0.52 -14.84 5.11
C LEU A 109 -0.28 -15.41 6.29
N ASN A 110 -0.55 -16.72 6.27
CA ASN A 110 -1.11 -17.42 7.43
C ASN A 110 -0.03 -17.68 8.51
N ILE A 111 -0.42 -18.33 9.61
CA ILE A 111 0.48 -18.66 10.74
C ILE A 111 1.67 -19.56 10.36
N ILE A 112 1.54 -20.37 9.30
CA ILE A 112 2.63 -21.21 8.76
C ILE A 112 3.38 -20.54 7.60
N ARG A 113 3.15 -19.24 7.40
CA ARG A 113 3.82 -18.37 6.40
C ARG A 113 3.54 -18.75 4.96
N GLU A 114 2.40 -19.39 4.72
CA GLU A 114 1.89 -19.64 3.37
C GLU A 114 1.07 -18.46 2.87
N PRO A 115 1.22 -18.08 1.58
CA PRO A 115 0.51 -16.96 1.01
C PRO A 115 -0.92 -17.35 0.57
N TYR A 116 -1.90 -16.54 0.98
CA TYR A 116 -3.32 -16.68 0.63
C TYR A 116 -3.83 -15.45 -0.09
N ASP A 117 -4.72 -15.67 -1.05
CA ASP A 117 -5.53 -14.59 -1.62
C ASP A 117 -6.60 -14.15 -0.60
N PRO A 118 -6.90 -12.85 -0.50
CA PRO A 118 -7.99 -12.38 0.35
C PRO A 118 -9.33 -13.01 -0.06
N PHE A 119 -10.12 -13.46 0.91
CA PHE A 119 -11.49 -13.90 0.64
C PHE A 119 -12.41 -12.67 0.59
N PRO A 120 -13.31 -12.52 -0.41
CA PRO A 120 -14.16 -11.33 -0.52
C PRO A 120 -14.97 -10.99 0.73
N PHE A 121 -15.41 -12.00 1.50
CA PHE A 121 -16.23 -11.81 2.70
C PHE A 121 -15.45 -11.35 3.95
N ILE A 122 -14.11 -11.34 3.91
CA ILE A 122 -13.26 -10.84 5.03
C ILE A 122 -12.58 -9.50 4.68
N VAL A 123 -12.90 -8.90 3.54
CA VAL A 123 -12.27 -7.67 3.06
C VAL A 123 -13.25 -6.53 3.13
N ASP A 124 -12.88 -5.50 3.90
CA ASP A 124 -13.61 -4.24 3.97
C ASP A 124 -12.92 -3.16 3.14
N SER A 125 -13.72 -2.34 2.48
CA SER A 125 -13.27 -1.16 1.74
C SER A 125 -13.60 0.10 2.53
N TYR A 126 -12.60 0.96 2.76
CA TYR A 126 -12.77 2.19 3.55
C TYR A 126 -12.26 3.41 2.78
N ASN A 127 -13.08 4.46 2.73
CA ASN A 127 -12.77 5.75 2.12
C ASN A 127 -13.37 6.86 3.00
N ASP A 128 -12.51 7.64 3.64
CA ASP A 128 -12.87 8.74 4.53
C ASP A 128 -13.25 10.03 3.80
N ALA A 129 -13.00 10.11 2.49
CA ALA A 129 -13.23 11.29 1.66
C ALA A 129 -13.86 10.94 0.28
N PRO A 130 -15.05 10.30 0.23
CA PRO A 130 -15.66 9.80 -1.00
C PRO A 130 -16.05 10.88 -2.01
N LYS A 131 -16.12 12.16 -1.59
CA LYS A 131 -16.35 13.29 -2.50
C LYS A 131 -15.15 13.65 -3.37
N CYS A 132 -13.95 13.22 -2.96
CA CYS A 132 -12.69 13.59 -3.59
C CYS A 132 -11.94 12.42 -4.17
N TYR A 133 -12.09 11.25 -3.57
CA TYR A 133 -11.36 10.05 -3.92
C TYR A 133 -12.33 8.91 -4.14
N GLY A 134 -12.00 8.06 -5.09
CA GLY A 134 -12.66 6.79 -5.36
C GLY A 134 -11.79 5.65 -4.91
N LEU A 135 -12.45 4.58 -4.49
CA LEU A 135 -11.85 3.28 -4.22
C LEU A 135 -12.79 2.23 -4.79
N THR A 136 -12.25 1.36 -5.63
CA THR A 136 -13.02 0.26 -6.23
C THR A 136 -12.25 -1.03 -6.09
N ASN A 137 -12.79 -1.94 -5.30
CA ASN A 137 -12.28 -3.30 -5.16
C ASN A 137 -12.83 -4.17 -6.29
N TYR A 138 -11.93 -4.68 -7.13
CA TYR A 138 -12.26 -5.54 -8.26
C TYR A 138 -12.06 -7.03 -7.93
N GLU A 139 -11.59 -7.33 -6.70
CA GLU A 139 -11.33 -8.69 -6.23
C GLU A 139 -10.40 -9.43 -7.21
N ASP A 140 -10.65 -10.71 -7.49
CA ASP A 140 -9.85 -11.56 -8.38
C ASP A 140 -10.46 -11.71 -9.79
N LYS A 141 -11.32 -10.78 -10.22
CA LYS A 141 -12.01 -10.82 -11.54
C LYS A 141 -11.05 -10.90 -12.73
N ARG A 142 -9.81 -10.42 -12.57
CA ARG A 142 -8.76 -10.40 -13.60
C ARG A 142 -7.58 -11.27 -13.15
N LYS A 143 -7.42 -12.44 -13.78
CA LYS A 143 -6.33 -13.39 -13.45
C LYS A 143 -4.94 -12.79 -13.61
N ASP A 144 -4.76 -11.88 -14.56
CA ASP A 144 -3.50 -11.17 -14.81
C ASP A 144 -3.18 -10.10 -13.75
N LEU A 145 -4.13 -9.77 -12.88
CA LEU A 145 -3.97 -8.82 -11.77
C LEU A 145 -4.09 -9.51 -10.39
N GLY A 146 -4.57 -10.74 -10.33
CA GLY A 146 -4.88 -11.41 -9.05
C GLY A 146 -5.93 -10.63 -8.26
N TYR A 147 -5.91 -10.74 -6.93
CA TYR A 147 -6.74 -9.86 -6.09
C TYR A 147 -6.24 -8.41 -6.19
N PHE A 148 -7.07 -7.50 -6.70
CA PHE A 148 -6.67 -6.13 -6.98
C PHE A 148 -7.78 -5.10 -6.72
N PHE A 149 -7.35 -3.87 -6.44
CA PHE A 149 -8.24 -2.72 -6.35
C PHE A 149 -7.55 -1.47 -6.90
N GLN A 150 -8.35 -0.50 -7.32
CA GLN A 150 -7.87 0.82 -7.70
C GLN A 150 -8.34 1.88 -6.70
N PHE A 151 -7.55 2.94 -6.60
CA PHE A 151 -7.85 4.10 -5.79
C PHE A 151 -7.23 5.36 -6.41
N GLY A 152 -7.81 6.51 -6.14
CA GLY A 152 -7.34 7.78 -6.67
C GLY A 152 -8.45 8.83 -6.74
N GLY A 153 -8.13 10.01 -7.25
CA GLY A 153 -9.11 11.05 -7.50
C GLY A 153 -8.51 12.45 -7.47
N PRO A 154 -9.25 13.45 -7.95
CA PRO A 154 -8.72 14.79 -8.20
C PRO A 154 -8.43 15.59 -6.92
N GLY A 155 -8.94 15.14 -5.76
CA GLY A 155 -8.87 15.93 -4.53
C GLY A 155 -9.87 17.08 -4.54
N GLY A 156 -9.53 18.18 -3.87
CA GLY A 156 -10.39 19.36 -3.72
C GLY A 156 -10.95 19.52 -2.31
N ASN A 157 -12.24 19.87 -2.21
CA ASN A 157 -12.91 20.15 -0.93
C ASN A 157 -13.49 18.86 -0.34
N CYS A 158 -12.65 18.12 0.38
CA CYS A 158 -12.98 16.76 0.84
C CYS A 158 -13.62 16.70 2.23
N ARG A 159 -13.46 17.75 3.03
CA ARG A 159 -14.09 17.85 4.34
C ARG A 159 -15.49 18.42 4.16
N SER A 160 -16.50 17.59 4.38
CA SER A 160 -17.88 18.02 4.60
C SER A 160 -18.43 17.36 5.84
#